data_AF-A0A8E4D7Y6-F1
#
_entry.id   AF-A0A8E4D7Y6-F1
#
_cell.length_a   1.000
_cell.length_b   1.000
_cell.length_c   1.000
_cell.angle_alpha   90.00
_cell.angle_beta   90.00
_cell.angle_gamma   90.00
#
_symmetry.space_group_name_H-M   'P 1'
#
loop_
_entity.id
_entity.type
_entity.pdbx_description
1 polymer ?
#
loop_
_entity_poly.entity_id
_entity_poly.type
_entity_poly.pdbx_seq_one_letter_code
_entity_poly.pdbx_strand_id
1 'polypeptide(L)'
;MDGLVHTFAVGDKKRPESDGIYARLEQLVPKLKREGYVPQLRSSLRDIPDDEKEADLCGHSERLAIAYALNKTPEGTTIRIVKNLRVCEDCHTAIAYTSKVENRTIICRDASRFHLYMDGK
;
A
#
# COMPACT_ATOMS: atom_id res chain seq x y z
N MET A 1 -14.91 14.36 10.00
CA MET A 1 -14.67 13.37 8.91
C MET A 1 -15.97 12.64 8.73
N ASP A 2 -16.88 13.19 7.93
CA ASP A 2 -18.11 12.51 7.54
C ASP A 2 -17.78 11.66 6.32
N GLY A 3 -17.62 10.36 6.54
CA GLY A 3 -17.20 9.40 5.51
C GLY A 3 -17.05 7.99 6.06
N LEU A 4 -17.19 7.00 5.20
CA LEU A 4 -17.03 5.59 5.56
C LEU A 4 -15.55 5.29 5.83
N VAL A 5 -15.24 4.85 7.04
CA VAL A 5 -13.88 4.48 7.45
C VAL A 5 -13.70 2.96 7.30
N HIS A 6 -12.64 2.57 6.59
CA HIS A 6 -12.24 1.17 6.45
C HIS A 6 -10.91 0.94 7.15
N THR A 7 -10.85 -0.08 8.00
CA THR A 7 -9.66 -0.40 8.80
C THR A 7 -9.00 -1.66 8.29
N PHE A 8 -7.68 -1.64 8.15
CA PHE A 8 -6.90 -2.80 7.71
C PHE A 8 -5.82 -3.10 8.73
N ALA A 9 -5.61 -4.39 8.99
CA ALA A 9 -4.47 -4.89 9.76
C ALA A 9 -3.52 -5.65 8.83
N VAL A 10 -2.29 -5.87 9.28
CA VAL A 10 -1.31 -6.68 8.53
C VAL A 10 -1.92 -8.06 8.26
N GLY A 11 -1.92 -8.49 7.00
CA GLY A 11 -2.45 -9.79 6.60
C GLY A 11 -3.98 -9.96 6.71
N ASP A 12 -4.76 -8.87 6.72
CA ASP A 12 -6.22 -8.95 6.86
C ASP A 12 -6.89 -9.71 5.69
N LYS A 13 -7.35 -10.93 5.99
CA LYS A 13 -8.04 -11.85 5.06
C LYS A 13 -9.49 -12.15 5.46
N LYS A 14 -10.02 -11.49 6.49
CA LYS A 14 -11.34 -11.83 7.06
C LYS A 14 -12.51 -11.14 6.34
N ARG A 15 -12.22 -10.32 5.33
CA ARG A 15 -13.22 -9.49 4.66
C ARG A 15 -13.73 -10.19 3.40
N PRO A 16 -15.01 -10.03 3.05
CA PRO A 16 -15.53 -10.51 1.76
C PRO A 16 -14.74 -9.95 0.58
N GLU A 17 -14.19 -8.74 0.69
CA GLU A 17 -13.41 -8.13 -0.38
C GLU A 17 -11.92 -8.51 -0.37
N SER A 18 -11.45 -9.32 0.58
CA SER A 18 -10.02 -9.64 0.73
C SER A 18 -9.42 -10.21 -0.55
N ASP A 19 -10.09 -11.15 -1.22
CA ASP A 19 -9.59 -11.74 -2.47
C ASP A 19 -9.36 -10.69 -3.56
N GLY A 20 -10.30 -9.74 -3.71
CA GLY A 20 -10.16 -8.64 -4.66
C GLY A 20 -9.03 -7.65 -4.30
N ILE A 21 -8.76 -7.46 -3.00
CA ILE A 21 -7.66 -6.63 -2.52
C ILE A 21 -6.31 -7.31 -2.86
N TYR A 22 -6.16 -8.59 -2.55
CA TYR A 22 -4.93 -9.33 -2.83
C TYR A 22 -4.68 -9.48 -4.32
N ALA A 23 -5.71 -9.78 -5.12
CA ALA A 23 -5.60 -9.80 -6.58
C ALA A 23 -5.16 -8.45 -7.15
N ARG A 24 -5.64 -7.33 -6.57
CA ARG A 24 -5.18 -6.00 -6.98
C ARG A 24 -3.70 -5.76 -6.65
N LEU A 25 -3.23 -6.26 -5.52
CA LEU A 25 -1.80 -6.19 -5.15
C LEU A 25 -0.93 -7.02 -6.10
N GLU A 26 -1.35 -8.24 -6.43
CA GLU A 26 -0.66 -9.11 -7.40
C GLU A 26 -0.55 -8.46 -8.79
N GLN A 27 -1.55 -7.69 -9.20
CA GLN A 27 -1.50 -6.91 -10.45
C GLN A 27 -0.61 -5.67 -10.34
N LEU A 28 -0.58 -5.01 -9.18
CA LEU A 28 0.10 -3.75 -8.97
C LEU A 28 1.62 -3.95 -8.88
N VAL A 29 2.07 -4.93 -8.09
CA VAL A 29 3.50 -5.15 -7.80
C VAL A 29 4.35 -5.28 -9.08
N PRO A 30 3.97 -6.08 -10.09
CA PRO A 30 4.72 -6.15 -11.35
C PRO A 30 4.79 -4.82 -12.10
N LYS A 31 3.73 -4.00 -12.06
CA LYS A 31 3.76 -2.66 -12.68
C LYS A 31 4.76 -1.75 -11.95
N LEU A 32 4.76 -1.77 -10.62
CA LEU A 32 5.72 -0.99 -9.84
C LEU A 32 7.16 -1.42 -10.18
N LYS A 33 7.41 -2.73 -10.23
CA LYS A 33 8.73 -3.28 -10.57
C LYS A 33 9.21 -2.84 -11.97
N ARG A 34 8.30 -2.77 -12.96
CA ARG A 34 8.63 -2.25 -14.30
C ARG A 34 9.03 -0.78 -14.31
N GLU A 35 8.48 0.03 -13.41
CA GLU A 35 8.88 1.43 -13.23
C GLU A 35 10.17 1.60 -12.41
N GLY A 36 10.70 0.52 -11.83
CA GLY A 36 11.95 0.51 -11.07
C GLY A 36 11.80 0.36 -9.55
N TYR A 37 10.60 0.05 -9.04
CA TYR A 37 10.45 -0.33 -7.63
C TYR A 37 11.19 -1.62 -7.32
N VAL A 38 12.05 -1.59 -6.30
CA VAL A 38 12.75 -2.74 -5.75
C VAL A 38 12.29 -2.94 -4.31
N PRO A 39 11.68 -4.10 -3.95
CA PRO A 39 11.25 -4.36 -2.59
C PRO A 39 12.40 -4.26 -1.58
N GLN A 40 12.19 -3.49 -0.51
CA GLN A 40 13.19 -3.37 0.55
C GLN A 40 12.99 -4.45 1.61
N LEU A 41 13.54 -5.64 1.37
CA LEU A 41 13.35 -6.83 2.22
C LEU A 41 13.67 -6.61 3.71
N ARG A 42 14.60 -5.69 4.03
CA ARG A 42 14.94 -5.29 5.41
C ARG A 42 13.77 -4.65 6.17
N SER A 43 12.74 -4.20 5.46
CA SER A 43 11.50 -3.70 6.07
C SER A 43 10.60 -4.81 6.62
N SER A 44 10.86 -6.08 6.28
CA SER A 44 10.26 -7.22 6.96
C SER A 44 11.06 -7.51 8.24
N LEU A 45 10.41 -7.39 9.39
CA LEU A 45 11.02 -7.67 10.69
C LEU A 45 10.96 -9.16 11.05
N ARG A 46 10.32 -9.98 10.21
CA ARG A 46 10.19 -11.42 10.45
C ARG A 46 11.45 -12.13 9.95
N ASP A 47 11.96 -13.05 10.76
CA ASP A 47 13.08 -13.91 10.38
C ASP A 47 12.57 -15.06 9.50
N ILE A 48 12.32 -14.74 8.23
CA ILE A 48 11.80 -15.64 7.20
C ILE A 48 12.67 -15.57 5.94
N PRO A 49 12.60 -16.58 5.04
CA PRO A 49 13.27 -16.56 3.75
C PRO A 49 12.94 -15.30 2.92
N ASP A 50 13.89 -14.85 2.09
CA ASP A 50 13.76 -13.59 1.35
C ASP A 50 12.61 -13.59 0.33
N ASP A 51 12.30 -14.75 -0.25
CA ASP A 51 11.12 -14.99 -1.08
C ASP A 51 9.81 -14.86 -0.30
N GLU A 52 9.80 -15.23 0.99
CA GLU A 52 8.66 -15.02 1.89
C GLU A 52 8.58 -13.57 2.41
N LYS A 53 9.71 -12.86 2.54
CA LYS A 53 9.73 -11.44 2.97
C LYS A 53 9.01 -10.54 1.98
N GLU A 54 9.13 -10.77 0.67
CA GLU A 54 8.39 -9.96 -0.30
C GLU A 54 6.87 -10.13 -0.12
N ALA A 55 6.40 -11.36 0.10
CA ALA A 55 5.00 -11.64 0.38
C ALA A 55 4.52 -11.02 1.70
N ASP A 56 5.37 -11.00 2.73
CA ASP A 56 5.11 -10.31 4.00
C ASP A 56 4.91 -8.80 3.78
N LEU A 57 5.82 -8.15 3.04
CA LEU A 57 5.72 -6.73 2.70
C LEU A 57 4.45 -6.41 1.90
N CYS A 58 4.01 -7.30 1.02
CA CYS A 58 2.73 -7.18 0.31
C CYS A 58 1.53 -7.18 1.27
N GLY A 59 1.63 -7.87 2.40
CA GLY A 59 0.60 -7.97 3.43
C GLY A 59 0.50 -6.76 4.38
N HIS A 60 1.33 -5.73 4.21
CA HIS A 60 1.27 -4.52 5.04
C HIS A 60 -0.08 -3.79 4.89
N SER A 61 -0.59 -3.26 6.00
CA SER A 61 -1.90 -2.59 6.09
C SER A 61 -2.06 -1.43 5.09
N GLU A 62 -1.00 -0.68 4.80
CA GLU A 62 -1.01 0.42 3.85
C GLU A 62 -1.28 -0.06 2.43
N ARG A 63 -0.68 -1.18 2.05
CA ARG A 63 -0.85 -1.76 0.72
C ARG A 63 -2.26 -2.31 0.56
N LEU A 64 -2.78 -2.99 1.58
CA LEU A 64 -4.18 -3.44 1.61
C LEU A 64 -5.16 -2.26 1.49
N ALA A 65 -4.94 -1.18 2.25
CA ALA A 65 -5.79 0.01 2.20
C ALA A 65 -5.77 0.69 0.81
N ILE A 66 -4.60 0.79 0.17
CA ILE A 66 -4.48 1.37 -1.18
C ILE A 66 -5.15 0.48 -2.22
N ALA A 67 -4.88 -0.83 -2.19
CA ALA A 67 -5.50 -1.76 -3.12
C ALA A 67 -7.05 -1.73 -3.00
N TYR A 68 -7.57 -1.67 -1.78
CA TYR A 68 -8.99 -1.47 -1.55
C TYR A 68 -9.49 -0.15 -2.15
N ALA A 69 -8.80 0.96 -1.87
CA ALA A 69 -9.20 2.28 -2.37
C ALA A 69 -9.15 2.36 -3.91
N LEU A 70 -8.16 1.75 -4.56
CA LEU A 70 -8.07 1.66 -6.02
C LEU A 70 -9.25 0.89 -6.61
N ASN A 71 -9.71 -0.17 -5.95
CA ASN A 71 -10.86 -0.95 -6.42
C ASN A 71 -12.19 -0.23 -6.20
N LYS A 72 -12.30 0.63 -5.19
CA LYS A 72 -13.56 1.26 -4.78
C LYS A 72 -13.75 2.69 -5.27
N THR A 73 -12.71 3.32 -5.82
CA THR A 73 -12.76 4.72 -6.24
C THR A 73 -12.41 4.90 -7.72
N PRO A 74 -13.10 5.80 -8.44
CA PRO A 74 -12.77 6.13 -9.83
C PRO A 74 -11.34 6.65 -9.98
N GLU A 75 -10.76 6.51 -11.17
CA GLU A 75 -9.43 7.03 -11.52
C GLU A 75 -9.27 8.52 -11.15
N GLY A 76 -8.06 8.93 -10.76
CA GLY A 76 -7.76 10.30 -10.32
C GLY A 76 -8.24 10.66 -8.91
N THR A 77 -9.10 9.85 -8.27
CA THR A 77 -9.55 10.13 -6.89
C THR A 77 -8.37 10.10 -5.92
N THR A 78 -8.25 11.13 -5.08
CA THR A 78 -7.25 11.20 -4.01
C THR A 78 -7.51 10.15 -2.94
N ILE A 79 -6.51 9.32 -2.65
CA ILE A 79 -6.56 8.29 -1.60
C ILE A 79 -6.03 8.90 -0.30
N ARG A 80 -6.73 8.68 0.82
CA ARG A 80 -6.33 9.16 2.15
C ARG A 80 -6.17 7.98 3.10
N ILE A 81 -5.01 7.88 3.75
CA ILE A 81 -4.66 6.80 4.66
C ILE A 81 -4.27 7.41 6.00
N VAL A 82 -4.74 6.80 7.09
CA VAL A 82 -4.31 7.14 8.44
C VAL A 82 -3.76 5.88 9.09
N LYS A 83 -2.53 5.95 9.59
CA LYS A 83 -1.84 4.86 10.28
C LYS A 83 -1.39 5.34 11.67
N ASN A 84 -1.52 4.46 12.65
CA ASN A 84 -1.09 4.68 14.03
C ASN A 84 0.40 4.38 14.27
N LEU A 85 1.04 3.68 13.32
CA LEU A 85 2.47 3.39 13.30
C LEU A 85 3.15 4.15 12.16
N ARG A 86 4.47 4.35 12.26
CA ARG A 86 5.27 4.90 11.16
C ARG A 86 5.18 4.01 9.93
N VAL A 87 5.08 4.61 8.75
CA VAL A 87 5.13 3.86 7.49
C VAL A 87 6.55 3.31 7.28
N CYS A 88 6.67 2.03 6.94
CA CYS A 88 7.98 1.43 6.72
C CYS A 88 8.60 1.91 5.39
N GLU A 89 9.91 1.74 5.25
CA GLU A 89 10.65 2.25 4.09
C GLU A 89 10.17 1.64 2.76
N ASP A 90 9.93 0.32 2.74
CA ASP A 90 9.36 -0.34 1.57
C ASP A 90 7.99 0.23 1.19
N CYS A 91 7.11 0.45 2.17
CA CYS A 91 5.79 1.03 1.93
C CYS A 91 5.91 2.47 1.44
N HIS A 92 6.85 3.28 1.95
CA HIS A 92 7.10 4.61 1.41
C HIS A 92 7.36 4.57 -0.10
N THR A 93 8.32 3.73 -0.52
CA THR A 93 8.68 3.58 -1.91
C THR A 93 7.51 3.02 -2.72
N ALA A 94 6.88 1.94 -2.26
CA ALA A 94 5.76 1.31 -2.96
C ALA A 94 4.58 2.28 -3.18
N ILE A 95 4.24 3.11 -2.17
CA ILE A 95 3.16 4.11 -2.27
C ILE A 95 3.53 5.18 -3.29
N ALA A 96 4.78 5.67 -3.27
CA ALA A 96 5.27 6.65 -4.22
C ALA A 96 5.14 6.11 -5.66
N TYR A 97 5.65 4.92 -5.96
CA TYR A 97 5.50 4.30 -7.29
C TYR A 97 4.03 4.07 -7.66
N THR A 98 3.19 3.69 -6.69
CA THR A 98 1.75 3.53 -6.93
C THR A 98 1.10 4.85 -7.35
N SER A 99 1.48 5.97 -6.75
CA SER A 99 0.97 7.30 -7.12
C SER A 99 1.23 7.62 -8.60
N LYS A 100 2.40 7.21 -9.13
CA LYS A 100 2.79 7.36 -10.53
C LYS A 100 2.01 6.41 -11.44
N VAL A 101 2.08 5.12 -11.17
CA VAL A 101 1.52 4.05 -12.04
C VAL A 101 0.01 4.14 -12.17
N GLU A 102 -0.68 4.49 -11.08
CA GLU A 102 -2.14 4.54 -11.03
C GLU A 102 -2.68 5.98 -11.17
N ASN A 103 -1.79 6.94 -11.44
CA ASN A 103 -2.10 8.36 -11.58
C ASN A 103 -2.99 8.89 -10.44
N ARG A 104 -2.60 8.57 -9.19
CA ARG A 104 -3.32 8.96 -7.97
C ARG A 104 -2.47 9.86 -7.11
N THR A 105 -3.07 10.89 -6.54
CA THR A 105 -2.51 11.53 -5.34
C THR A 105 -2.85 10.69 -4.12
N ILE A 106 -1.84 10.35 -3.30
CA ILE A 106 -2.04 9.59 -2.07
C ILE A 106 -1.56 10.44 -0.90
N ILE A 107 -2.42 10.62 0.11
CA ILE A 107 -2.08 11.33 1.34
C ILE A 107 -2.05 10.30 2.46
N CYS A 108 -0.92 10.14 3.12
CA CYS A 108 -0.78 9.27 4.26
C CYS A 108 -0.42 10.07 5.50
N ARG A 109 -1.22 9.96 6.55
CA ARG A 109 -0.86 10.43 7.90
C ARG A 109 -0.40 9.22 8.69
N ASP A 110 0.84 9.22 9.14
CA ASP A 110 1.34 8.20 10.05
C ASP A 110 1.49 8.74 11.49
N ALA A 111 2.08 7.96 12.38
CA ALA A 111 2.30 8.34 13.78
C ALA A 111 3.15 9.62 13.97
N SER A 112 3.94 9.97 12.95
CA SER A 112 4.97 11.01 13.02
C SER A 112 4.66 12.24 12.18
N ARG A 113 4.08 12.08 10.98
CA ARG A 113 3.92 13.17 9.99
C ARG A 113 2.90 12.84 8.90
N PHE A 114 2.66 13.85 8.07
CA PHE A 114 1.92 13.71 6.82
C PHE A 114 2.88 13.51 5.66
N HIS A 115 2.49 12.63 4.75
CA HIS A 115 3.18 12.32 3.51
C HIS A 115 2.22 12.57 2.35
N LEU A 116 2.68 13.32 1.36
CA LEU A 116 1.99 13.52 0.10
C LEU A 116 2.78 12.76 -0.96
N TYR A 117 2.13 11.80 -1.60
CA TYR A 117 2.70 11.06 -2.71
C TYR A 117 2.04 11.47 -4.02
N MET A 118 2.87 11.85 -4.98
CA MET A 118 2.44 12.32 -6.29
C MET A 118 3.55 12.07 -7.31
N ASP A 119 3.20 11.48 -8.44
CA ASP A 119 4.11 11.24 -9.56
C ASP A 119 5.42 10.54 -9.16
N GLY A 120 5.33 9.55 -8.26
CA GLY A 120 6.49 8.73 -7.90
C GLY A 120 7.34 9.28 -6.75
N LYS A 121 6.94 10.39 -6.14
CA LYS A 121 7.64 11.04 -5.01
C LYS A 121 6.83 10.96 -3.74
#